data_AF-V4ANU3-F1
#
_entry.id   AF-V4ANU3-F1
#
_cell.length_a   1.000
_cell.length_b   1.000
_cell.length_c   1.000
_cell.angle_alpha   90.00
_cell.angle_beta   90.00
_cell.angle_gamma   90.00
#
_symmetry.space_group_name_H-M   'P 1'
#
loop_
_entity.id
_entity.type
_entity.pdbx_description
1 polymer ?
#
loop_
_entity_poly.entity_id
_entity_poly.type
_entity_poly.pdbx_seq_one_letter_code
_entity_poly.pdbx_strand_id
1 'polypeptide(L)'
;WKEIQTNTFVNWANIHMQDRNLGIENLEEDMKDGVRLCALVEVLQNKKIVGKVVQNPKNSHQSLQNATVALTAVANDNVKLVNIGK
;
A
#
# COMPACT_ATOMS: atom_id res chain seq x y z
N TRP A 1 -0.63 0.74 -22.74
CA TRP A 1 0.64 0.41 -22.04
C TRP A 1 0.57 0.74 -20.56
N LYS A 2 0.08 1.92 -20.14
CA LYS A 2 -0.20 2.22 -18.71
C LYS A 2 -1.13 1.20 -18.05
N GLU A 3 -2.25 0.85 -18.69
CA GLU A 3 -3.23 -0.09 -18.14
C GLU A 3 -2.70 -1.52 -17.96
N ILE A 4 -1.76 -1.97 -18.80
CA ILE A 4 -1.19 -3.33 -18.70
C ILE A 4 -0.29 -3.44 -17.45
N GLN A 5 0.49 -2.41 -17.16
CA GLN A 5 1.27 -2.34 -15.91
C GLN A 5 0.36 -2.24 -14.70
N THR A 6 -0.71 -1.42 -14.76
CA THR A 6 -1.70 -1.32 -13.68
C THR A 6 -2.33 -2.67 -13.39
N ASN A 7 -2.82 -3.39 -14.41
CA ASN A 7 -3.45 -4.69 -14.22
C ASN A 7 -2.48 -5.73 -13.66
N THR A 8 -1.23 -5.70 -14.10
CA THR A 8 -0.19 -6.60 -13.56
C THR A 8 0.07 -6.32 -12.09
N PHE A 9 0.17 -5.04 -11.71
CA PHE A 9 0.38 -4.65 -10.31
C PHE A 9 -0.84 -4.96 -9.44
N VAL A 10 -2.06 -4.71 -9.94
CA VAL A 10 -3.30 -5.05 -9.24
C VAL A 10 -3.39 -6.55 -9.00
N ASN A 11 -3.15 -7.38 -10.02
CA ASN A 11 -3.16 -8.82 -9.86
C ASN A 11 -2.07 -9.30 -8.88
N TRP A 12 -0.87 -8.76 -8.99
CA TRP A 12 0.23 -9.05 -8.06
C TRP A 12 -0.13 -8.68 -6.61
N ALA A 13 -0.67 -7.48 -6.39
CA ALA A 13 -1.08 -7.03 -5.07
C ALA A 13 -2.23 -7.88 -4.52
N ASN A 14 -3.21 -8.27 -5.35
CA ASN A 14 -4.32 -9.14 -4.97
C ASN A 14 -3.86 -10.54 -4.55
N ILE A 15 -2.85 -11.13 -5.21
CA ILE A 15 -2.26 -12.41 -4.80
C ILE A 15 -1.69 -12.31 -3.38
N HIS A 16 -1.00 -11.22 -3.06
CA HIS A 16 -0.42 -11.00 -1.73
C HIS A 16 -1.47 -10.62 -0.68
N MET A 17 -2.57 -9.97 -1.07
CA MET A 17 -3.65 -9.58 -0.16
C MET A 17 -4.78 -10.61 -0.03
N GLN A 18 -4.67 -11.75 -0.73
CA GLN A 18 -5.72 -12.77 -0.76
C GLN A 18 -6.05 -13.30 0.65
N ASP A 19 -5.05 -13.41 1.52
CA ASP A 19 -5.19 -13.84 2.91
C ASP A 19 -5.89 -12.79 3.80
N ARG A 20 -5.83 -11.51 3.41
CA ARG A 20 -6.40 -10.39 4.18
C ARG A 20 -7.77 -9.93 3.69
N ASN A 21 -8.31 -10.57 2.64
CA ASN A 21 -9.58 -10.22 2.00
C ASN A 21 -9.67 -8.74 1.58
N LEU A 22 -8.52 -8.13 1.26
CA LEU A 22 -8.38 -6.74 0.85
C LEU A 22 -8.14 -6.70 -0.66
N GLY A 23 -9.21 -6.88 -1.45
CA GLY A 23 -9.16 -6.75 -2.89
C GLY A 23 -8.87 -5.30 -3.33
N ILE A 24 -8.06 -5.17 -4.38
CA ILE A 24 -7.81 -3.95 -5.15
C ILE A 24 -8.43 -4.14 -6.53
N GLU A 25 -9.32 -3.24 -6.92
CA GLU A 25 -9.85 -3.12 -8.28
C GLU A 25 -9.24 -1.91 -9.00
N ASN A 26 -9.15 -0.78 -8.30
CA ASN A 26 -8.59 0.44 -8.85
C ASN A 26 -7.45 0.92 -7.97
N LEU A 27 -6.21 0.76 -8.45
CA LEU A 27 -5.01 1.14 -7.71
C LEU A 27 -5.04 2.59 -7.18
N GLU A 28 -5.54 3.54 -7.98
CA GLU A 28 -5.51 4.96 -7.64
C GLU A 28 -6.47 5.29 -6.49
N GLU A 29 -7.68 4.73 -6.53
CA GLU A 29 -8.70 4.96 -5.51
C GLU A 29 -8.47 4.07 -4.29
N ASP A 30 -8.11 2.81 -4.49
CA ASP A 30 -8.00 1.83 -3.41
C ASP A 30 -6.75 2.01 -2.52
N MET A 31 -5.71 2.64 -3.04
CA MET A 31 -4.50 2.98 -2.27
C MET A 31 -4.52 4.41 -1.67
N LYS A 32 -5.50 5.23 -2.05
CA LYS A 32 -5.62 6.65 -1.66
C LYS A 32 -5.71 6.86 -0.14
N ASP A 33 -6.39 5.96 0.54
CA ASP A 33 -6.59 6.00 1.99
C ASP A 33 -5.38 5.50 2.78
N GLY A 34 -4.38 4.94 2.10
CA GLY A 34 -3.14 4.42 2.69
C GLY A 34 -3.31 3.12 3.49
N VAL A 35 -4.54 2.64 3.74
CA VAL A 35 -4.81 1.43 4.53
C VAL A 35 -4.34 0.18 3.79
N ARG A 36 -4.75 0.02 2.53
CA ARG A 36 -4.30 -1.10 1.68
C ARG A 36 -2.81 -1.02 1.36
N LEU A 37 -2.27 0.20 1.26
CA LEU A 37 -0.83 0.40 1.10
C LEU A 37 -0.06 -0.13 2.32
N CYS A 38 -0.48 0.22 3.54
CA CYS A 38 0.10 -0.36 4.75
C CYS A 38 -0.01 -1.89 4.76
N ALA A 39 -1.19 -2.44 4.48
CA ALA A 39 -1.41 -3.89 4.48
C ALA A 39 -0.51 -4.61 3.46
N LEU A 40 -0.32 -4.04 2.26
CA LEU A 40 0.62 -4.57 1.26
C LEU A 40 2.03 -4.64 1.83
N VAL A 41 2.49 -3.53 2.41
CA VAL A 41 3.84 -3.42 2.97
C VAL A 41 4.04 -4.42 4.11
N GLU A 42 3.05 -4.61 4.98
CA GLU A 42 3.11 -5.63 6.04
C GLU A 42 3.29 -7.04 5.49
N VAL A 43 2.56 -7.39 4.42
CA VAL A 43 2.67 -8.70 3.78
C VAL A 43 4.05 -8.87 3.12
N LEU A 44 4.53 -7.85 2.41
CA LEU A 44 5.82 -7.90 1.72
C LEU A 44 7.01 -8.02 2.69
N GLN A 45 6.92 -7.35 3.84
CA GLN A 45 7.95 -7.41 4.88
C GLN A 45 7.82 -8.65 5.77
N ASN A 46 6.70 -9.37 5.64
CA ASN A 46 6.26 -10.42 6.55
C ASN A 46 6.35 -9.99 8.03
N LYS A 47 6.11 -8.70 8.28
CA LYS A 47 6.24 -8.02 9.57
C LYS A 47 5.10 -7.03 9.74
N LYS A 48 4.64 -6.86 10.97
CA LYS A 48 3.65 -5.83 11.26
C LYS A 48 4.30 -4.46 11.15
N ILE A 49 3.60 -3.53 10.51
CA ILE A 49 4.05 -2.16 10.37
C ILE A 49 4.13 -1.54 11.77
N VAL A 50 5.28 -0.93 12.07
CA VAL A 50 5.47 -0.20 13.33
C VAL A 50 4.89 1.20 13.14
N GLY A 51 3.58 1.32 13.29
CA GLY A 51 2.88 2.59 13.09
C GLY A 51 1.38 2.48 13.32
N LYS A 52 0.76 3.59 13.71
CA LYS A 52 -0.68 3.65 13.95
C LYS A 52 -1.42 3.82 12.62
N VAL A 53 -1.83 2.71 12.02
CA VAL A 53 -2.63 2.71 10.79
C VAL A 53 -4.09 2.95 11.15
N VAL A 54 -4.68 4.01 10.60
CA VAL A 54 -6.10 4.34 10.76
C VAL A 54 -6.87 3.57 9.70
N GLN A 55 -7.58 2.51 10.09
CA GLN A 55 -8.31 1.64 9.15
C GLN A 55 -9.49 2.31 8.45
N ASN A 56 -10.02 3.41 8.99
CA ASN A 56 -11.10 4.17 8.39
C ASN A 56 -10.76 5.67 8.44
N PRO A 57 -9.86 6.15 7.56
CA PRO A 57 -9.47 7.55 7.55
C PRO A 57 -10.66 8.40 7.08
N LYS A 58 -11.10 9.34 7.93
CA LYS A 58 -12.17 10.30 7.59
C LYS A 58 -11.60 11.63 7.10
N ASN A 59 -10.35 11.89 7.43
CA ASN A 59 -9.67 13.14 7.12
C ASN A 59 -8.44 12.87 6.27
N SER A 60 -8.15 13.75 5.30
CA SER A 60 -6.96 13.66 4.44
C SER A 60 -5.65 13.55 5.23
N HIS A 61 -5.57 14.16 6.42
CA HIS A 61 -4.41 14.04 7.31
C HIS A 61 -4.19 12.59 7.80
N GLN A 62 -5.25 11.82 8.01
CA GLN A 62 -5.15 10.40 8.41
C GLN A 62 -4.71 9.53 7.23
N SER A 63 -5.22 9.79 6.02
CA SER A 63 -4.78 9.10 4.81
C SER A 63 -3.30 9.37 4.53
N LEU A 64 -2.86 10.63 4.68
CA LEU A 64 -1.45 11.01 4.55
C LEU A 64 -0.58 10.35 5.63
N GLN A 65 -1.06 10.28 6.87
CA GLN A 65 -0.36 9.58 7.95
C GLN A 65 -0.18 8.09 7.61
N ASN A 66 -1.23 7.41 7.15
CA ASN A 66 -1.15 6.02 6.71
C ASN A 66 -0.11 5.84 5.59
N ALA A 67 -0.16 6.68 4.55
CA ALA A 67 0.80 6.64 3.46
C ALA A 67 2.24 6.87 3.95
N THR A 68 2.45 7.83 4.85
CA THR A 68 3.76 8.12 5.44
C THR A 68 4.30 6.91 6.21
N VAL A 69 3.45 6.24 7.00
CA VAL A 69 3.81 5.03 7.75
C VAL A 69 4.22 3.91 6.80
N ALA A 70 3.43 3.67 5.75
CA ALA A 70 3.77 2.66 4.74
C ALA A 70 5.10 2.94 4.05
N LEU A 71 5.30 4.18 3.58
CA LEU A 71 6.55 4.59 2.91
C LEU A 71 7.76 4.48 3.84
N THR A 72 7.61 4.87 5.10
CA THR A 72 8.68 4.76 6.11
C THR A 72 9.02 3.30 6.37
N ALA A 73 8.03 2.42 6.45
CA ALA A 73 8.27 1.00 6.60
C ALA A 73 9.03 0.43 5.40
N VAL A 74 8.60 0.73 4.17
CA VAL A 74 9.30 0.29 2.94
C VAL A 74 10.74 0.78 2.91
N ALA A 75 10.98 2.04 3.28
CA ALA A 75 12.31 2.63 3.33
C ALA A 75 13.24 1.92 4.33
N ASN A 76 12.71 1.45 5.46
CA ASN A 76 13.49 0.72 6.47
C ASN A 76 13.88 -0.70 6.03
N ASP A 77 13.12 -1.32 5.12
CA ASP A 77 13.32 -2.73 4.75
C ASP A 77 14.24 -2.90 3.50
N ASN A 78 14.99 -1.86 3.12
CA ASN A 78 15.90 -1.84 1.95
C ASN A 78 15.23 -2.19 0.61
N VAL A 79 13.90 -2.13 0.53
CA VAL A 79 13.19 -2.23 -0.74
C VAL A 79 13.51 -0.97 -1.55
N LYS A 80 14.21 -1.12 -2.68
CA LYS A 80 14.45 -0.01 -3.61
C LYS A 80 13.10 0.54 -4.08
N LEU A 81 12.70 1.67 -3.52
CA LEU A 81 11.62 2.53 -4.03
C LEU A 81 12.05 3.03 -5.41
N VAL A 82 11.82 2.22 -6.44
CA VAL A 82 12.04 2.64 -7.82
C VAL A 82 10.87 3.51 -8.25
N ASN A 83 11.15 4.80 -8.48
CA ASN A 83 10.28 5.72 -9.21
C ASN A 83 8.94 6.12 -8.53
N ILE A 84 8.91 6.22 -7.19
CA ILE A 84 7.82 6.90 -6.47
C ILE A 84 8.31 8.31 -6.12
N GLY A 85 7.90 9.31 -6.92
CA GLY A 85 8.29 10.71 -6.77
C GLY A 85 9.09 11.24 -7.96
N LYS A 86 8.39 11.59 -9.04
CA LYS A 86 8.84 12.62 -9.98
C LYS A 86 7.66 13.52 -10.32
#